data_AF-A0A8T3LLQ3-F1
#
_entry.id   AF-A0A8T3LLQ3-F1
#
_cell.length_a   1.000
_cell.length_b   1.000
_cell.length_c   1.000
_cell.angle_alpha   90.00
_cell.angle_beta   90.00
_cell.angle_gamma   90.00
#
_symmetry.space_group_name_H-M   'P 1'
#
loop_
_entity.id
_entity.type
_entity.pdbx_description
1 polymer ?
#
loop_
_entity_poly.entity_id
_entity_poly.type
_entity_poly.pdbx_seq_one_letter_code
_entity_poly.pdbx_strand_id
1 'polypeptide(L)'
;LVLAKSCGFDFVEMSVDETDERLSRLDWSTAQRTSLVAAMIETGVGIPSMCLSAHRRFPFGSRDDAVRQRAREIMSKAIRLARDLGIRTIQL
;
A
#
# COMPACT_ATOMS: atom_id res chain seq x y z
N LEU A 1 -5.20 -11.30 -7.38
CA LEU A 1 -5.80 -12.14 -6.32
C LEU A 1 -6.21 -13.52 -6.82
N VAL A 2 -6.91 -13.63 -7.96
CA VAL A 2 -7.28 -14.94 -8.57
C VAL A 2 -6.08 -15.88 -8.73
N LEU A 3 -4.95 -15.39 -9.26
CA LEU A 3 -3.73 -16.21 -9.39
C LEU A 3 -3.20 -16.71 -8.04
N ALA A 4 -3.17 -15.84 -7.03
CA ALA A 4 -2.72 -16.21 -5.68
C ALA A 4 -3.61 -17.32 -5.11
N LYS A 5 -4.94 -17.20 -5.29
CA LYS A 5 -5.90 -18.25 -4.93
C LYS A 5 -5.61 -19.57 -5.65
N SER A 6 -5.40 -19.54 -6.98
CA SER A 6 -5.11 -20.76 -7.74
C SER A 6 -3.78 -21.41 -7.35
N CYS A 7 -2.83 -20.62 -6.85
CA CYS A 7 -1.56 -21.12 -6.32
C CYS A 7 -1.64 -21.56 -4.85
N GLY A 8 -2.81 -21.48 -4.21
CA GLY A 8 -3.00 -21.91 -2.81
C GLY A 8 -2.45 -20.94 -1.77
N PHE A 9 -2.22 -19.67 -2.11
CA PHE A 9 -1.82 -18.65 -1.14
C PHE A 9 -3.03 -18.07 -0.42
N ASP A 10 -2.91 -17.87 0.90
CA ASP A 10 -3.94 -17.28 1.75
C ASP A 10 -4.04 -15.75 1.60
N PHE A 11 -2.93 -15.10 1.25
CA PHE A 11 -2.85 -13.65 1.13
C PHE A 11 -1.75 -13.20 0.15
N VAL A 12 -1.76 -11.90 -0.16
CA VAL A 12 -0.64 -11.21 -0.82
C VAL A 12 -0.26 -9.94 -0.06
N GLU A 13 1.00 -9.54 -0.13
CA GLU A 13 1.46 -8.25 0.41
C GLU A 13 1.40 -7.15 -0.66
N MET A 14 0.88 -5.98 -0.31
CA MET A 14 0.87 -4.83 -1.20
C MET A 14 2.22 -4.10 -1.19
N SER A 15 2.82 -3.90 -2.36
CA SER A 15 4.00 -3.04 -2.49
C SER A 15 3.60 -1.58 -2.75
N VAL A 16 4.18 -0.64 -2.00
CA VAL A 16 4.24 0.79 -2.33
C VAL A 16 5.72 1.17 -2.30
N ASP A 17 6.38 1.00 -3.47
CA ASP A 17 7.83 1.14 -3.62
C ASP A 17 8.21 2.53 -4.16
N GLU A 18 9.47 2.69 -4.57
CA GLU A 18 10.00 3.95 -5.08
C GLU A 18 9.44 4.38 -6.46
N THR A 19 8.72 3.52 -7.17
CA THR A 19 8.18 3.81 -8.51
C THR A 19 6.95 4.69 -8.43
N ASP A 20 6.83 5.65 -9.36
CA ASP A 20 5.67 6.56 -9.40
C ASP A 20 4.36 5.79 -9.62
N GLU A 21 4.41 4.68 -10.38
CA GLU A 21 3.27 3.80 -10.60
C GLU A 21 2.73 3.22 -9.28
N ARG A 22 3.58 2.63 -8.42
CA ARG A 22 3.11 2.06 -7.15
C ARG A 22 2.86 3.13 -6.09
N LEU A 23 3.58 4.25 -6.11
CA LEU A 23 3.27 5.41 -5.27
C LEU A 23 1.86 5.97 -5.55
N SER A 24 1.41 5.96 -6.80
CA SER A 24 0.09 6.46 -7.18
C SER A 24 -1.08 5.75 -6.49
N ARG A 25 -0.85 4.54 -5.93
CA ARG A 25 -1.84 3.81 -5.12
C ARG A 25 -2.30 4.59 -3.90
N LEU A 26 -1.41 5.43 -3.35
CA LEU A 26 -1.70 6.31 -2.20
C LEU A 26 -2.78 7.35 -2.53
N ASP A 27 -2.96 7.64 -3.82
CA ASP A 27 -3.90 8.62 -4.37
C ASP A 27 -5.10 7.95 -5.05
N TRP A 28 -5.29 6.64 -4.88
CA TRP A 28 -6.45 5.94 -5.40
C TRP A 28 -7.76 6.54 -4.88
N SER A 29 -8.71 6.67 -5.80
CA SER A 29 -10.09 7.06 -5.53
C SER A 29 -10.81 6.02 -4.68
N THR A 30 -11.92 6.42 -4.05
CA THR A 30 -12.80 5.50 -3.32
C THR A 30 -13.25 4.33 -4.20
N ALA A 31 -13.58 4.57 -5.47
CA ALA A 31 -13.99 3.52 -6.40
C ALA A 31 -12.89 2.45 -6.61
N GLN A 32 -11.63 2.87 -6.76
CA GLN A 32 -10.49 1.95 -6.89
C GLN A 32 -10.29 1.13 -5.61
N ARG A 33 -10.37 1.78 -4.44
CA ARG A 33 -10.24 1.11 -3.14
C ARG A 33 -11.37 0.08 -2.93
N THR A 34 -12.61 0.47 -3.19
CA THR A 34 -13.79 -0.42 -3.07
C THR A 34 -13.70 -1.60 -4.03
N SER A 35 -13.23 -1.38 -5.27
CA SER A 35 -13.03 -2.46 -6.25
C SER A 35 -12.01 -3.49 -5.74
N LEU A 36 -10.91 -3.06 -5.12
CA LEU A 36 -9.95 -3.98 -4.53
C LEU A 36 -10.54 -4.75 -3.33
N VAL A 37 -11.33 -4.08 -2.48
CA VAL A 37 -12.03 -4.74 -1.36
C VAL A 37 -13.00 -5.80 -1.86
N ALA A 38 -13.80 -5.49 -2.88
CA ALA A 38 -14.69 -6.46 -3.50
C ALA A 38 -13.93 -7.68 -4.04
N ALA A 39 -12.79 -7.46 -4.70
CA ALA A 39 -11.95 -8.55 -5.20
C ALA A 39 -11.36 -9.42 -4.06
N MET A 40 -10.99 -8.83 -2.92
CA MET A 40 -10.55 -9.60 -1.75
C MET A 40 -11.67 -10.48 -1.20
N ILE A 41 -12.90 -9.96 -1.12
CA ILE A 41 -14.08 -10.72 -0.68
C ILE A 41 -14.41 -11.86 -1.65
N GLU A 42 -14.47 -11.56 -2.94
CA GLU A 42 -14.83 -12.54 -3.99
C GLU A 42 -13.81 -13.68 -4.07
N THR A 43 -12.52 -13.35 -3.98
CA THR A 43 -11.47 -14.37 -4.07
C THR A 43 -11.23 -15.10 -2.76
N GLY A 44 -11.50 -14.47 -1.61
CA GLY A 44 -11.11 -14.95 -0.28
C GLY A 44 -9.64 -14.75 0.03
N VAL A 45 -8.88 -14.05 -0.83
CA VAL A 45 -7.46 -13.76 -0.64
C VAL A 45 -7.30 -12.34 -0.10
N GLY A 46 -6.78 -12.23 1.12
CA GLY A 46 -6.60 -10.95 1.79
C GLY A 46 -5.32 -10.21 1.40
N ILE A 47 -5.24 -8.94 1.82
CA ILE A 47 -4.02 -8.12 1.78
C ILE A 47 -3.78 -7.59 3.20
N PRO A 48 -3.19 -8.39 4.11
CA PRO A 48 -3.02 -8.01 5.50
C PRO A 48 -1.84 -7.05 5.72
N SER A 49 -0.90 -6.97 4.78
CA SER A 49 0.30 -6.15 4.91
C SER A 49 0.57 -5.28 3.69
N MET A 50 1.30 -4.18 3.93
CA MET A 50 1.88 -3.31 2.91
C MET A 50 3.36 -3.10 3.19
N CYS A 51 4.23 -3.40 2.22
CA CYS A 51 5.62 -2.97 2.23
C CYS A 51 5.73 -1.56 1.65
N LEU A 52 6.08 -0.60 2.50
CA LEU A 52 6.20 0.83 2.16
C LEU A 52 7.67 1.21 1.89
N SER A 53 8.29 0.48 0.96
CA SER A 53 9.68 0.71 0.56
C SER A 53 9.94 2.05 -0.15
N ALA A 54 8.89 2.80 -0.49
CA ALA A 54 8.95 4.20 -0.90
C ALA A 54 9.85 5.09 -0.02
N HIS A 55 10.01 4.75 1.26
CA HIS A 55 10.90 5.47 2.17
C HIS A 55 12.40 5.28 1.88
N ARG A 56 12.79 4.38 0.99
CA ARG A 56 14.16 4.38 0.41
C ARG A 56 14.40 5.63 -0.44
N ARG A 57 13.43 6.05 -1.24
CA ARG A 57 13.49 7.26 -2.07
C ARG A 57 13.17 8.52 -1.27
N PHE A 58 12.26 8.42 -0.30
CA PHE A 58 11.84 9.54 0.56
C PHE A 58 12.07 9.23 2.05
N PRO A 59 13.33 9.19 2.52
CA PRO A 59 13.65 8.77 3.88
C PRO A 59 13.33 9.84 4.92
N PHE A 60 12.85 9.40 6.09
CA PHE A 60 12.65 10.29 7.24
C PHE A 60 13.94 10.91 7.78
N GLY A 61 15.09 10.26 7.55
CA GLY A 61 16.42 10.74 7.95
C GLY A 61 17.09 11.69 6.97
N SER A 62 16.40 12.15 5.91
CA SER A 62 17.00 13.06 4.93
C SER A 62 17.43 14.39 5.57
N ARG A 63 18.57 14.95 5.13
CA ARG A 63 18.97 16.32 5.48
C ARG A 63 18.10 17.38 4.79
N ASP A 64 17.47 17.02 3.69
CA ASP A 64 16.54 17.88 2.97
C ASP A 64 15.15 17.85 3.61
N ASP A 65 14.70 19.03 4.06
CA ASP A 65 13.41 19.26 4.71
C ASP A 65 12.23 18.90 3.80
N ALA A 66 12.32 19.18 2.50
CA ALA A 66 11.28 18.86 1.53
C ALA A 66 11.12 17.34 1.39
N VAL A 67 12.23 16.59 1.41
CA VAL A 67 12.22 15.11 1.39
C VAL A 67 11.58 14.56 2.67
N ARG A 68 11.91 15.12 3.84
CA ARG A 68 11.27 14.70 5.10
C ARG A 68 9.78 15.02 5.12
N GLN A 69 9.37 16.16 4.56
CA GLN A 69 7.97 16.52 4.43
C GLN A 69 7.23 15.52 3.53
N ARG A 70 7.83 15.17 2.39
CA ARG A 70 7.28 14.15 1.50
C ARG A 70 7.16 12.77 2.16
N ALA A 71 8.14 12.38 2.98
CA ALA A 71 8.07 11.15 3.77
C ALA A 71 6.83 11.14 4.69
N ARG A 72 6.56 12.24 5.41
CA ARG A 72 5.37 12.35 6.28
C ARG A 72 4.06 12.26 5.50
N GLU A 73 3.99 12.87 4.32
CA GLU A 73 2.82 12.76 3.44
C GLU A 73 2.59 11.33 2.98
N ILE A 74 3.64 10.64 2.54
CA ILE A 74 3.58 9.24 2.09
C ILE A 74 3.04 8.35 3.22
N MET A 75 3.61 8.46 4.42
CA MET A 75 3.15 7.67 5.58
C MET A 75 1.70 7.99 5.95
N SER A 76 1.31 9.27 5.94
CA SER A 76 -0.06 9.69 6.24
C SER A 76 -1.06 9.12 5.24
N LYS A 77 -0.73 9.11 3.95
CA LYS A 77 -1.57 8.51 2.91
C LYS A 77 -1.58 6.98 3.01
N ALA A 78 -0.46 6.35 3.34
CA ALA A 78 -0.36 4.90 3.51
C ALA A 78 -1.24 4.42 4.67
N ILE A 79 -1.26 5.14 5.81
CA ILE A 79 -2.17 4.85 6.93
C ILE A 79 -3.64 4.94 6.50
N ARG A 80 -4.02 5.97 5.73
CA ARG A 80 -5.39 6.11 5.22
C ARG A 80 -5.75 4.99 4.26
N LEU A 81 -4.87 4.66 3.33
CA LEU A 81 -5.06 3.56 2.39
C LEU A 81 -5.19 2.23 3.15
N ALA A 82 -4.35 2.00 4.15
CA ALA A 82 -4.39 0.79 4.98
C ALA A 82 -5.71 0.66 5.73
N ARG A 83 -6.20 1.76 6.33
CA ARG A 83 -7.52 1.80 6.97
C ARG A 83 -8.63 1.42 6.00
N ASP A 84 -8.64 2.03 4.82
CA ASP A 84 -9.73 1.85 3.85
C ASP A 84 -9.72 0.43 3.23
N LEU A 85 -8.55 -0.19 3.09
CA LEU A 85 -8.39 -1.54 2.56
C LEU A 85 -8.40 -2.65 3.63
N GLY A 86 -8.39 -2.29 4.91
CA GLY A 86 -8.28 -3.27 6.00
C GLY A 86 -6.89 -3.91 6.16
N ILE A 87 -5.83 -3.26 5.65
CA ILE A 87 -4.44 -3.67 5.83
C ILE A 87 -4.06 -3.48 7.31
N ARG A 88 -3.47 -4.52 7.91
CA ARG A 88 -3.18 -4.61 9.36
C ARG A 88 -1.77 -4.19 9.71
N THR A 89 -0.83 -4.32 8.78
CA THR A 89 0.58 -4.01 9.02
C THR A 89 1.14 -3.17 7.88
N ILE A 90 1.77 -2.04 8.20
CA ILE A 90 2.61 -1.28 7.27
C ILE A 90 4.06 -1.56 7.68
N GLN A 91 4.80 -2.24 6.82
CA GLN A 91 6.23 -2.48 6.98
C GLN A 91 7.00 -1.32 6.36
N LEU A 92 8.01 -0.82 7.08
CA LEU A 92 8.89 0.28 6.66
C LEU A 92 10.25 -0.23 6.19
#